data_AF-A0A183CKG7-F1
#
_entry.id   AF-A0A183CKG7-F1
#
_cell.length_a   1.000
_cell.length_b   1.000
_cell.length_c   1.000
_cell.angle_alpha   90.00
_cell.angle_beta   90.00
_cell.angle_gamma   90.00
#
_symmetry.space_group_name_H-M   'P 1'
#
loop_
_entity.id
_entity.type
_entity.pdbx_description
1 polymer ?
#
loop_
_entity_poly.entity_id
_entity_poly.type
_entity_poly.pdbx_seq_one_letter_code
_entity_poly.pdbx_strand_id
1 'polypeptide(L)'
;MEPSESQSSSNIGGDQAKDNKFKHRGQIVFRMPNFRAFSVGRGPNEVFSEPVVFINGLPWRIKIKRVIETYVGCFIECNGEKSVGLST
;
A
#
# COMPACT_ATOMS: atom_id res chain seq x y z
N MET A 1 34.73 -1.37 -29.50
CA MET A 1 34.51 -1.55 -28.04
C MET A 1 33.00 -1.63 -27.87
N GLU A 2 32.47 -2.84 -27.78
CA GLU A 2 31.03 -3.07 -27.65
C GLU A 2 30.62 -3.03 -26.18
N PRO A 3 29.45 -2.47 -25.82
CA PRO A 3 28.93 -2.59 -24.47
C PRO A 3 28.34 -3.99 -24.27
N SER A 4 28.84 -4.69 -23.26
CA SER A 4 28.38 -6.00 -22.81
C SER A 4 26.90 -5.97 -22.45
N GLU A 5 26.09 -6.79 -23.12
CA GLU A 5 24.70 -7.05 -22.72
C GLU A 5 24.69 -7.67 -21.32
N SER A 6 24.24 -6.93 -20.32
CA SER A 6 23.97 -7.47 -18.99
C SER A 6 22.77 -8.41 -19.08
N GLN A 7 23.01 -9.71 -19.12
CA GLN A 7 21.94 -10.71 -18.95
C GLN A 7 21.35 -10.54 -17.54
N SER A 8 20.17 -9.93 -17.47
CA SER A 8 19.36 -9.95 -16.25
C SER A 8 18.86 -11.37 -16.05
N SER A 9 19.22 -11.97 -14.92
CA SER A 9 18.77 -13.30 -14.52
C SER A 9 17.24 -13.33 -14.51
N SER A 10 16.68 -14.08 -15.45
CA SER A 10 15.27 -14.45 -15.47
C SER A 10 14.93 -15.13 -14.14
N ASN A 11 14.22 -14.44 -13.25
CA ASN A 11 13.63 -15.08 -12.10
C ASN A 11 12.46 -15.93 -12.60
N ILE A 12 12.75 -17.19 -12.92
CA ILE A 12 11.77 -18.27 -13.01
C ILE A 12 11.26 -18.51 -11.58
N GLY A 13 10.38 -17.61 -11.12
CA GLY A 13 9.55 -17.80 -9.94
C GLY A 13 8.29 -18.51 -10.39
N GLY A 14 8.17 -19.77 -9.99
CA GLY A 14 7.19 -20.73 -10.49
C GLY A 14 5.76 -20.23 -10.59
N ASP A 15 5.12 -20.65 -11.67
CA ASP A 15 3.69 -20.61 -11.89
C ASP A 15 2.97 -21.39 -10.77
N GLN A 16 2.38 -20.65 -9.82
CA GLN A 16 1.27 -21.13 -9.01
C GLN A 16 0.14 -20.10 -9.09
N ALA A 17 -0.63 -20.21 -10.16
CA ALA A 17 -1.98 -19.65 -10.24
C ALA A 17 -2.88 -20.23 -9.14
N LYS A 18 -2.84 -19.65 -7.93
CA LYS A 18 -3.91 -19.75 -6.93
C LYS A 18 -4.14 -18.38 -6.32
N ASP A 19 -5.29 -17.81 -6.68
CA ASP A 19 -5.87 -16.54 -6.25
C ASP A 19 -5.08 -15.29 -6.69
N ASN A 20 -5.60 -14.61 -7.72
CA ASN A 20 -5.05 -13.35 -8.22
C ASN A 20 -5.37 -12.16 -7.29
N LYS A 21 -5.07 -12.32 -5.98
CA LYS A 21 -5.24 -11.33 -4.92
C LYS A 21 -4.19 -10.21 -4.99
N PHE A 22 -3.19 -10.37 -5.86
CA PHE A 22 -2.08 -9.43 -6.02
C PHE A 22 -2.28 -8.61 -7.31
N LYS A 23 -2.43 -7.29 -7.19
CA LYS A 23 -2.55 -6.42 -8.37
C LYS A 23 -1.20 -6.38 -9.11
N HIS A 24 -1.13 -6.98 -10.30
CA HIS A 24 0.07 -7.06 -11.12
C HIS A 24 0.70 -5.71 -11.54
N ARG A 25 -0.02 -4.58 -11.38
CA ARG A 25 0.47 -3.24 -11.78
C ARG A 25 1.02 -2.40 -10.62
N GLY A 26 1.10 -2.93 -9.41
CA GLY A 26 1.65 -2.20 -8.26
C GLY A 26 0.90 -0.91 -7.88
N GLN A 27 -0.36 -0.78 -8.32
CA GLN A 27 -1.15 0.44 -8.11
C GLN A 27 -2.13 0.26 -6.95
N ILE A 28 -1.99 1.14 -5.96
CA ILE A 28 -2.96 1.33 -4.88
C ILE A 28 -3.70 2.65 -5.10
N VAL A 29 -5.02 2.65 -4.95
CA VAL A 29 -5.87 3.83 -5.16
C VAL A 29 -6.86 3.91 -4.01
N PHE A 30 -6.93 5.07 -3.37
CA PHE A 30 -7.93 5.36 -2.35
C PHE A 30 -8.76 6.57 -2.78
N ARG A 31 -10.06 6.37 -2.97
CA ARG A 31 -11.01 7.44 -3.27
C ARG A 31 -11.70 7.86 -1.98
N MET A 32 -11.22 8.94 -1.38
CA MET A 32 -11.78 9.43 -0.12
C MET A 32 -13.08 10.20 -0.37
N PRO A 33 -14.23 9.72 0.14
CA PRO A 33 -15.46 10.49 0.10
C PRO A 33 -15.34 11.71 1.02
N ASN A 34 -16.01 12.81 0.66
CA ASN A 34 -16.10 14.03 1.47
C ASN A 34 -14.74 14.63 1.88
N PHE A 35 -13.72 14.51 1.02
CA PHE A 35 -12.37 15.02 1.29
C PHE A 35 -12.35 16.49 1.73
N ARG A 36 -13.17 17.36 1.12
CA ARG A 36 -13.28 18.78 1.50
C ARG A 36 -13.75 18.96 2.95
N ALA A 37 -14.73 18.17 3.41
CA ALA A 37 -15.21 18.25 4.77
C ALA A 37 -14.14 17.75 5.75
N PHE A 38 -13.45 16.68 5.39
CA PHE A 38 -12.30 16.19 6.13
C PHE A 38 -11.15 17.22 6.16
N SER A 39 -10.80 17.90 5.08
CA SER A 39 -9.67 18.83 5.08
C SER A 39 -9.88 20.02 6.03
N VAL A 40 -11.13 20.36 6.36
CA VAL A 40 -11.49 21.47 7.26
C VAL A 40 -11.83 21.03 8.69
N GLY A 41 -11.46 19.81 9.09
CA GLY A 41 -11.63 19.36 10.48
C GLY A 41 -12.92 18.59 10.77
N ARG A 42 -13.80 18.36 9.79
CA ARG A 42 -15.03 17.58 10.04
C ARG A 42 -14.76 16.07 9.98
N GLY A 43 -15.36 15.32 10.89
CA GLY A 43 -15.22 13.86 10.95
C GLY A 43 -13.89 13.40 11.55
N PRO A 44 -13.49 12.13 11.32
CA PRO A 44 -12.32 11.53 11.97
C PRO A 44 -11.02 12.25 11.58
N ASN A 45 -10.03 12.19 12.47
CA ASN A 45 -8.71 12.81 12.24
C ASN A 45 -7.83 11.99 11.30
N GLU A 46 -8.10 10.70 11.16
CA GLU A 46 -7.41 9.81 10.25
C GLU A 46 -8.37 8.81 9.61
N VAL A 47 -8.07 8.41 8.38
CA VAL A 47 -8.80 7.40 7.63
C VAL A 47 -7.81 6.49 6.91
N PHE A 48 -8.21 5.23 6.73
CA PHE A 48 -7.42 4.23 6.03
C PHE A 48 -8.16 3.77 4.77
N SER A 49 -7.41 3.41 3.74
CA SER A 49 -7.95 2.68 2.60
C SER A 49 -8.31 1.26 3.04
N GLU A 50 -9.54 0.85 2.81
CA GLU A 50 -9.99 -0.55 2.91
C GLU A 50 -10.39 -1.05 1.51
N PRO A 51 -10.08 -2.30 1.14
CA PRO A 51 -9.29 -3.28 1.89
C PRO A 51 -7.76 -3.03 1.79
N VAL A 52 -6.97 -3.79 2.56
CA VAL A 52 -5.51 -3.92 2.35
C VAL A 52 -5.23 -4.48 0.95
N VAL A 53 -4.33 -3.83 0.21
CA VAL A 53 -3.96 -4.26 -1.15
C VAL A 53 -2.60 -4.94 -1.09
N PHE A 54 -2.50 -6.13 -1.69
CA PHE A 54 -1.23 -6.83 -1.76
C PHE A 54 -0.51 -6.54 -3.09
N ILE A 55 0.73 -6.07 -3.00
CA ILE A 55 1.60 -5.77 -4.13
C ILE A 55 2.94 -6.45 -3.86
N ASN A 56 3.38 -7.30 -4.80
CA ASN A 56 4.60 -8.12 -4.68
C ASN A 56 4.64 -8.97 -3.39
N GLY A 57 3.51 -9.58 -3.02
CA GLY A 57 3.42 -10.38 -1.79
C GLY A 57 3.31 -9.57 -0.50
N LEU A 58 3.52 -8.25 -0.54
CA LEU A 58 3.50 -7.39 0.65
C LEU A 58 2.15 -6.68 0.81
N PRO A 59 1.64 -6.52 2.05
CA PRO A 59 0.43 -5.76 2.35
C PRO A 59 0.68 -4.24 2.36
N TRP A 60 -0.19 -3.49 1.66
CA TRP A 60 -0.12 -2.04 1.55
C TRP A 60 -1.46 -1.39 1.91
N ARG A 61 -1.41 -0.24 2.59
CA ARG A 61 -2.56 0.61 2.87
C ARG A 61 -2.19 2.08 2.71
N ILE A 62 -3.15 2.90 2.29
CA ILE A 62 -3.03 4.36 2.33
C ILE A 62 -3.68 4.85 3.63
N LYS A 63 -2.97 5.71 4.36
CA LYS A 63 -3.50 6.47 5.50
C LYS A 63 -3.54 7.95 5.13
N ILE A 64 -4.69 8.57 5.32
CA ILE A 64 -4.84 10.03 5.22
C ILE A 64 -5.12 10.56 6.62
N LYS A 65 -4.33 11.53 7.08
CA LYS A 65 -4.42 12.07 8.44
C LYS A 65 -4.35 13.59 8.41
N ARG A 66 -5.22 14.28 9.15
CA ARG A 66 -5.01 15.70 9.47
C ARG A 66 -3.85 15.81 10.44
N VAL A 67 -2.81 16.55 10.05
CA VAL A 67 -1.62 16.78 10.86
C VAL A 67 -1.66 18.23 11.35
N ILE A 68 -1.63 18.41 12.67
CA ILE A 68 -1.58 19.70 13.40
C ILE A 68 -2.33 20.82 12.65
N GLU A 69 -3.65 20.63 12.50
CA GLU A 69 -4.68 21.55 11.97
C GLU A 69 -4.39 22.32 10.66
N THR A 70 -3.24 22.11 10.02
CA THR A 70 -2.71 22.99 8.96
C THR A 70 -2.62 22.28 7.62
N TYR A 71 -2.48 20.94 7.62
CA TYR A 71 -2.47 20.18 6.39
C TYR A 71 -3.00 18.76 6.54
N VAL A 72 -3.31 18.17 5.39
CA VAL A 72 -3.66 16.76 5.27
C VAL A 72 -2.42 16.00 4.82
N GLY A 73 -1.94 15.11 5.68
CA GLY A 73 -0.86 14.17 5.36
C GLY A 73 -1.38 12.92 4.66
N CYS A 74 -0.60 12.44 3.68
CA CYS A 74 -0.81 11.16 3.00
C CYS A 74 0.36 10.24 3.31
N PHE A 75 0.07 9.04 3.81
CA PHE A 75 1.04 8.05 4.23
C PHE A 75 0.75 6.72 3.54
N ILE A 76 1.81 6.02 3.16
CA ILE A 76 1.72 4.63 2.71
C ILE A 76 2.22 3.76 3.85
N GLU A 77 1.35 2.87 4.32
CA GLU A 77 1.68 1.91 5.37
C GLU A 77 1.97 0.54 4.76
N CYS A 78 3.19 0.07 5.00
CA CYS A 78 3.62 -1.29 4.77
C CYS A 78 3.42 -2.05 6.09
N ASN A 79 2.16 -2.34 6.43
CA ASN A 79 1.85 -3.11 7.64
C ASN A 79 2.32 -4.55 7.41
N GLY A 80 3.61 -4.84 7.61
CA GLY A 80 4.16 -6.20 7.57
C GLY A 80 3.27 -7.15 8.36
N GLU A 81 3.31 -8.46 8.04
CA GLU A 81 2.53 -9.45 8.79
C GLU A 81 2.64 -9.13 10.27
N LYS A 82 1.51 -8.79 10.91
CA LYS A 82 1.49 -8.70 12.36
C LYS A 82 1.97 -10.07 12.79
N SER A 83 3.17 -10.15 13.36
CA SER A 83 3.50 -11.29 14.19
C SER A 83 2.34 -11.34 15.17
N VAL A 84 1.50 -12.36 15.04
CA VAL A 84 0.53 -12.68 16.07
C VAL A 84 1.41 -12.89 17.29
N GLY A 85 1.48 -11.88 18.14
CA GLY A 85 2.17 -12.00 19.40
C GLY A 85 1.48 -13.15 20.09
N LEU A 86 2.15 -14.31 20.12
CA LEU A 86 1.89 -15.31 21.14
C LEU A 86 2.21 -14.58 22.45
N SER A 87 1.18 -13.99 23.04
CA SER A 87 1.17 -13.72 24.46
C SER A 87 1.13 -15.08 25.15
N THR A 88 2.31 -15.61 25.46
CA THR A 88 2.52 -16.53 26.59
C THR A 88 2.32 -15.78 27.90
#